data_AF-A0A2E6S9L9-F1
#
_entry.id   AF-A0A2E6S9L9-F1
#
_cell.length_a   1.000
_cell.length_b   1.000
_cell.length_c   1.000
_cell.angle_alpha   90.00
_cell.angle_beta   90.00
_cell.angle_gamma   90.00
#
_symmetry.space_group_name_H-M   'P 1'
#
loop_
_entity.id
_entity.type
_entity.pdbx_description
1 polymer ?
#
loop_
_entity_poly.entity_id
_entity_poly.type
_entity_poly.pdbx_seq_one_letter_code
_entity_poly.pdbx_strand_id
1 'polypeptide(L)'
;MLLVLGLAGAAPANPSKEQLARWLKQFPKADSDGDGVLTREEAAAYRARAQGGGTKGRRGPPRSFEVHPGWQEDRFPGDAVCYQSPERIKEIYAKVLGPGRNPVTSFPKSADGALRIVGTGHSFMAPGYKVLPKICEAAGFRQPLHLHLGGGMTGSARFKWEQENGIFQFEGKPRPKLLASIANAQWEAMMWGPYFLDRPEYYRCWIEFCLKYNPEMKFYLSDAWPQVEQLDEIPESEEELTATIITRMGREKHEAYCRIAGILNEEFPDKVFILPTCDAMVLAAQYYHRGELPGVEGINRAIGGKKRSLWSDRLGHLGPGLDRLEGYVFYATLYRRSPELISDRIAFGGSGEFPGARLDRVFREIAWKAVVAHPLSGVRDEDGDGRADDAP
;
A
#
# COMPACT_ATOMS: atom_id res chain seq x y z
N MET A 1 18.93 2.71 15.38
CA MET A 1 17.65 2.46 16.08
C MET A 1 16.75 3.68 15.92
N LEU A 2 16.07 3.83 14.76
CA LEU A 2 15.00 4.81 14.59
C LEU A 2 13.69 4.14 14.97
N LEU A 3 13.17 4.48 16.16
CA LEU A 3 11.83 4.08 16.57
C LEU A 3 10.83 4.95 15.81
N VAL A 4 9.98 4.30 15.02
CA VAL A 4 8.88 4.92 14.29
C VAL A 4 7.87 5.48 15.30
N LEU A 5 7.71 6.79 15.32
CA LEU A 5 6.55 7.45 15.91
C LEU A 5 5.31 6.99 15.15
N GLY A 6 4.44 6.26 15.83
CA GLY A 6 3.04 6.14 15.43
C GLY A 6 2.42 7.53 15.46
N LEU A 7 2.32 8.16 14.30
CA LEU A 7 1.49 9.35 14.07
C LEU A 7 0.48 9.04 12.96
N ALA A 8 -0.28 7.97 13.16
CA ALA A 8 -1.62 7.83 12.62
C ALA A 8 -2.58 7.98 13.81
N GLY A 9 -2.77 9.23 14.22
CA GLY A 9 -3.57 9.61 15.38
C GLY A 9 -3.16 11.01 15.79
N ALA A 10 -4.09 11.97 15.75
CA ALA A 10 -3.87 13.28 16.33
C ALA A 10 -3.51 13.10 17.81
N ALA A 11 -2.24 13.31 18.16
CA ALA A 11 -1.87 13.48 19.56
C ALA A 11 -2.61 14.71 20.10
N PRO A 12 -3.15 14.66 21.33
CA PRO A 12 -3.92 15.76 21.88
C PRO A 12 -3.08 17.05 21.86
N ALA A 13 -3.72 18.16 21.49
CA ALA A 13 -3.10 19.49 21.46
C ALA A 13 -2.50 19.92 22.82
N ASN A 14 -2.80 19.20 23.90
CA ASN A 14 -2.32 19.43 25.26
C ASN A 14 -1.89 18.12 25.93
N PRO A 15 -0.60 17.73 25.90
CA PRO A 15 -0.11 16.56 26.63
C PRO A 15 -0.15 16.79 28.15
N SER A 16 -0.44 15.73 28.90
CA SER A 16 -0.41 15.71 30.37
C SER A 16 1.03 15.59 30.90
N LYS A 17 1.26 15.94 32.17
CA LYS A 17 2.59 15.82 32.82
C LYS A 17 3.15 14.40 32.76
N GLU A 18 2.29 13.39 32.89
CA GLU A 18 2.69 11.98 32.79
C GLU A 18 3.12 11.57 31.38
N GLN A 19 2.49 12.16 30.34
CA GLN A 19 2.89 11.93 28.95
C GLN A 19 4.26 12.55 28.65
N LEU A 20 4.50 13.77 29.15
CA LEU A 20 5.80 14.45 29.02
C LEU A 20 6.92 13.67 29.73
N ALA A 21 6.67 13.14 30.92
CA ALA A 21 7.64 12.31 31.64
C ALA A 21 7.96 10.98 30.90
N ARG A 22 6.97 10.37 30.24
CA ARG A 22 7.22 9.19 29.38
C ARG A 22 8.01 9.55 28.14
N TRP A 23 7.73 10.71 27.53
CA TRP A 23 8.48 11.20 26.37
C TRP A 23 9.93 11.51 26.72
N LEU A 24 10.19 12.10 27.89
CA LEU A 24 11.56 12.35 28.35
C LEU A 24 12.38 11.07 28.47
N LYS A 25 11.80 9.98 28.98
CA LYS A 25 12.46 8.66 29.02
C LYS A 25 12.79 8.10 27.64
N GLN A 26 11.95 8.37 26.65
CA GLN A 26 12.13 7.88 25.27
C GLN A 26 13.04 8.81 24.45
N PHE A 27 13.06 10.10 24.76
CA PHE A 27 13.78 11.14 24.05
C PHE A 27 14.49 12.08 25.04
N PRO A 28 15.59 11.64 25.68
CA PRO A 28 16.33 12.48 26.62
C PRO A 28 16.82 13.79 26.00
N LYS A 29 17.04 13.80 24.67
CA LYS A 29 17.47 14.98 23.91
C LYS A 29 16.37 16.03 23.69
N ALA A 30 15.15 15.76 24.14
CA ALA A 30 14.03 16.69 24.05
C ALA A 30 14.05 17.73 25.18
N ASP A 31 14.62 17.38 26.33
CA ASP A 31 14.95 18.29 27.43
C ASP A 31 16.19 19.08 27.03
N SER A 32 15.97 20.37 26.75
CA SER A 32 16.92 21.22 26.03
C SER A 32 17.71 22.12 26.95
N ASP A 33 17.16 22.45 28.12
CA ASP A 33 17.86 23.16 29.20
C ASP A 33 18.51 22.20 30.22
N GLY A 34 18.18 20.91 30.16
CA GLY A 34 18.81 19.86 30.96
C GLY A 34 18.32 19.84 32.41
N ASP A 35 17.14 20.39 32.67
CA ASP A 35 16.57 20.50 34.02
C ASP A 35 15.91 19.19 34.51
N GLY A 36 15.81 18.18 33.64
CA GLY A 36 15.22 16.88 33.93
C GLY A 36 13.69 16.86 33.87
N VAL A 37 13.05 17.91 33.36
CA VAL A 37 11.59 18.07 33.27
C VAL A 37 11.19 18.57 31.88
N LEU A 38 10.76 17.65 31.01
CA LEU A 38 10.32 18.01 29.66
C LEU A 38 9.09 18.93 29.67
N THR A 39 9.28 20.17 29.25
CA THR A 39 8.20 21.16 29.12
C THR A 39 7.43 21.01 27.80
N ARG A 40 6.32 21.75 27.68
CA ARG A 40 5.51 21.75 26.45
C ARG A 40 6.22 22.44 25.30
N GLU A 41 6.88 23.58 25.55
CA GLU A 41 7.67 24.27 24.55
C GLU A 41 8.79 23.37 24.02
N GLU A 42 9.48 22.66 24.91
CA GLU A 42 10.58 21.77 24.54
C GLU A 42 10.11 20.54 23.75
N ALA A 43 9.01 19.90 24.17
CA ALA A 43 8.42 18.81 23.42
C ALA A 43 7.90 19.26 22.04
N ALA A 44 7.44 20.50 21.90
CA ALA A 44 7.03 21.08 20.63
C ALA A 44 8.25 21.44 19.76
N ALA A 45 9.29 22.04 20.35
CA ALA A 45 10.53 22.40 19.67
C ALA A 45 11.32 21.17 19.22
N TYR A 46 11.39 20.12 20.03
CA TYR A 46 12.00 18.84 19.67
C TYR A 46 11.23 18.15 18.54
N ARG A 47 9.89 18.19 18.56
CA ARG A 47 9.07 17.71 17.43
C ARG A 47 9.28 18.56 16.17
N ALA A 48 9.32 19.87 16.30
CA ALA A 48 9.60 20.78 15.17
C ALA A 48 11.01 20.60 14.63
N ARG A 49 12.00 20.22 15.45
CA ARG A 49 13.36 19.83 15.02
C ARG A 49 13.41 18.39 14.48
N ALA A 50 12.58 17.47 14.96
CA ALA A 50 12.48 16.13 14.39
C ALA A 50 11.73 16.13 13.04
N GLN A 51 10.79 17.06 12.86
CA GLN A 51 10.06 17.29 11.61
C GLN A 51 10.76 18.28 10.68
N GLY A 52 11.55 19.22 11.22
CA GLY A 52 12.23 20.31 10.50
C GLY A 52 13.76 20.25 10.52
N GLY A 53 14.35 19.22 11.15
CA GLY A 53 15.80 18.94 11.18
C GLY A 53 16.28 18.08 10.02
N GLY A 54 15.45 17.90 8.99
CA GLY A 54 15.96 17.66 7.65
C GLY A 54 16.50 18.99 7.12
N THR A 55 17.80 19.21 7.24
CA THR A 55 18.50 20.20 6.43
C THR A 55 18.00 20.12 4.99
N LYS A 56 17.65 21.27 4.42
CA LYS A 56 17.21 21.43 3.02
C LYS A 56 18.16 20.69 2.09
N GLY A 57 17.77 19.47 1.74
CA GLY A 57 18.53 18.52 0.95
C GLY A 57 17.58 17.41 0.52
N ARG A 58 17.35 17.33 -0.79
CA ARG A 58 16.44 16.41 -1.48
C ARG A 58 16.80 14.94 -1.15
N ARG A 59 16.20 14.32 -0.15
CA ARG A 59 16.21 12.86 -0.03
C ARG A 59 14.81 12.34 0.25
N GLY A 60 14.15 11.91 -0.83
CA GLY A 60 13.01 11.00 -0.75
C GLY A 60 13.42 9.67 -0.08
N PRO A 61 12.48 8.71 0.08
CA PRO A 61 12.78 7.44 0.70
C PRO A 61 13.95 6.74 -0.02
N PRO A 62 14.81 5.99 0.69
CA PRO A 62 15.97 5.33 0.10
C PRO A 62 15.54 4.36 -1.00
N ARG A 63 16.01 4.60 -2.23
CA ARG A 63 15.68 3.84 -3.43
C ARG A 63 16.75 2.81 -3.81
N SER A 64 17.99 3.14 -3.47
CA SER A 64 19.09 2.19 -3.46
C SER A 64 19.35 1.79 -2.02
N PHE A 65 19.46 0.49 -1.79
CA PHE A 65 19.71 -0.09 -0.50
C PHE A 65 20.40 -1.42 -0.67
N GLU A 66 21.23 -1.76 0.30
CA GLU A 66 21.88 -3.05 0.33
C GLU A 66 20.86 -4.13 0.68
N VAL A 67 20.77 -5.14 -0.17
CA VAL A 67 19.99 -6.35 0.07
C VAL A 67 20.93 -7.33 0.73
N HIS A 68 20.50 -7.89 1.88
CA HIS A 68 21.33 -8.85 2.60
C HIS A 68 21.66 -10.06 1.70
N PRO A 69 22.93 -10.53 1.65
CA PRO A 69 23.36 -11.61 0.76
C PRO A 69 22.60 -12.92 0.98
N GLY A 70 22.04 -13.12 2.18
CA GLY A 70 21.14 -14.22 2.49
C GLY A 70 19.90 -14.37 1.58
N TRP A 71 19.56 -13.37 0.76
CA TRP A 71 18.56 -13.50 -0.31
C TRP A 71 19.07 -14.24 -1.56
N GLN A 72 20.38 -14.51 -1.65
CA GLN A 72 21.01 -15.30 -2.72
C GLN A 72 21.27 -16.75 -2.30
N GLU A 73 21.00 -17.08 -1.04
CA GLU A 73 21.16 -18.42 -0.51
C GLU A 73 19.92 -19.26 -0.84
N ASP A 74 20.10 -20.57 -0.98
CA ASP A 74 18.99 -21.51 -1.23
C ASP A 74 17.97 -21.53 -0.09
N ARG A 75 18.36 -21.09 1.11
CA ARG A 75 17.53 -21.10 2.31
C ARG A 75 17.82 -19.91 3.23
N PHE A 76 16.77 -19.38 3.85
CA PHE A 76 16.89 -18.43 4.95
C PHE A 76 17.50 -19.08 6.20
N PRO A 77 17.99 -18.29 7.18
CA PRO A 77 18.46 -18.80 8.46
C PRO A 77 17.52 -19.85 9.08
N GLY A 78 18.07 -20.91 9.67
CA GLY A 78 17.30 -22.07 10.13
C GLY A 78 16.30 -21.76 11.25
N ASP A 79 16.50 -20.64 11.95
CA ASP A 79 15.61 -20.11 12.98
C ASP A 79 14.49 -19.20 12.44
N ALA A 80 14.42 -18.97 11.12
CA ALA A 80 13.36 -18.21 10.49
C ALA A 80 11.97 -18.76 10.85
N VAL A 81 11.05 -17.86 11.19
CA VAL A 81 9.71 -18.23 11.68
C VAL A 81 8.90 -19.04 10.65
N CYS A 82 9.09 -18.81 9.35
CA CYS A 82 8.36 -19.52 8.29
C CYS A 82 8.58 -21.05 8.30
N TYR A 83 9.66 -21.53 8.91
CA TYR A 83 9.95 -22.96 9.05
C TYR A 83 9.28 -23.62 10.26
N GLN A 84 8.65 -22.83 11.14
CA GLN A 84 8.03 -23.32 12.37
C GLN A 84 6.61 -23.88 12.13
N SER A 85 6.09 -24.66 13.08
CA SER A 85 4.69 -25.12 13.03
C SER A 85 3.70 -23.95 13.23
N PRO A 86 2.46 -24.04 12.74
CA PRO A 86 1.44 -23.01 12.96
C PRO A 86 1.28 -22.58 14.43
N GLU A 87 1.25 -23.54 15.34
CA GLU A 87 1.13 -23.32 16.79
C GLU A 87 2.34 -22.55 17.31
N ARG A 88 3.54 -22.91 16.86
CA ARG A 88 4.76 -22.24 17.27
C ARG A 88 4.84 -20.81 16.74
N ILE A 89 4.45 -20.56 15.50
CA ILE A 89 4.37 -19.21 14.92
C ILE A 89 3.41 -18.35 15.76
N LYS A 90 2.24 -18.90 16.09
CA LYS A 90 1.24 -18.25 16.96
C LYS A 90 1.80 -17.90 18.34
N GLU A 91 2.52 -18.83 18.98
CA GLU A 91 3.16 -18.59 20.28
C GLU A 91 4.22 -17.48 20.22
N ILE A 92 5.07 -17.49 19.18
CA ILE A 92 6.09 -16.46 18.97
C ILE A 92 5.41 -15.09 18.89
N TYR A 93 4.35 -14.97 18.08
CA TYR A 93 3.65 -13.70 17.96
C TYR A 93 2.90 -13.28 19.23
N ALA A 94 2.31 -14.23 19.96
CA ALA A 94 1.65 -13.96 21.24
C ALA A 94 2.62 -13.30 22.24
N LYS A 95 3.86 -13.79 22.31
CA LYS A 95 4.92 -13.20 23.15
C LYS A 95 5.25 -11.77 22.75
N VAL A 96 5.29 -11.49 21.45
CA VAL A 96 5.56 -10.14 20.90
C VAL A 96 4.40 -9.17 21.18
N LEU A 97 3.16 -9.65 21.14
CA LEU A 97 1.96 -8.83 21.39
C LEU A 97 1.77 -8.49 22.88
N GLY A 98 2.19 -9.38 23.77
CA GLY A 98 1.90 -9.29 25.20
C GLY A 98 0.53 -9.85 25.59
N PRO A 99 0.23 -9.88 26.90
CA PRO A 99 -0.97 -10.53 27.43
C PRO A 99 -2.27 -9.87 26.96
N GLY A 100 -3.32 -10.69 26.84
CA GLY A 100 -4.68 -10.23 26.52
C GLY A 100 -4.93 -9.89 25.04
N ARG A 101 -3.99 -10.17 24.14
CA ARG A 101 -4.13 -9.95 22.69
C ARG A 101 -4.17 -11.26 21.94
N ASN A 102 -5.05 -11.34 20.94
CA ASN A 102 -5.13 -12.51 20.07
C ASN A 102 -4.05 -12.44 18.97
N PRO A 103 -3.10 -13.38 18.90
CA PRO A 103 -2.09 -13.44 17.85
C PRO A 103 -2.63 -13.87 16.49
N VAL A 104 -3.83 -14.45 16.42
CA VAL A 104 -4.42 -14.91 15.16
C VAL A 104 -5.62 -14.06 14.84
N THR A 105 -5.55 -13.35 13.71
CA THR A 105 -6.76 -12.75 13.11
C THR A 105 -7.41 -13.78 12.19
N SER A 106 -8.72 -13.92 12.29
CA SER A 106 -9.50 -14.77 11.40
C SER A 106 -10.86 -14.14 11.15
N PHE A 107 -11.46 -14.49 10.03
CA PHE A 107 -12.79 -14.07 9.64
C PHE A 107 -13.59 -15.29 9.16
N PRO A 108 -14.90 -15.36 9.47
CA PRO A 108 -15.75 -16.38 8.89
C PRO A 108 -15.75 -16.26 7.36
N LYS A 109 -15.95 -17.37 6.65
CA LYS A 109 -16.17 -17.34 5.20
C LYS A 109 -17.44 -16.54 4.92
N SER A 110 -17.35 -15.55 4.04
CA SER A 110 -18.50 -14.72 3.74
C SER A 110 -19.47 -15.40 2.77
N ALA A 111 -20.77 -15.19 2.96
CA ALA A 111 -21.81 -15.69 2.07
C ALA A 111 -22.02 -14.80 0.83
N ASP A 112 -21.60 -13.53 0.92
CA ASP A 112 -21.72 -12.50 -0.12
C ASP A 112 -20.53 -12.46 -1.11
N GLY A 113 -19.58 -13.39 -0.96
CA GLY A 113 -18.39 -13.47 -1.81
C GLY A 113 -17.23 -12.57 -1.37
N ALA A 114 -17.32 -11.87 -0.23
CA ALA A 114 -16.21 -11.07 0.28
C ALA A 114 -14.94 -11.94 0.52
N LEU A 115 -13.81 -11.52 -0.04
CA LEU A 115 -12.52 -12.20 0.10
C LEU A 115 -11.90 -11.86 1.45
N ARG A 116 -11.31 -12.84 2.15
CA ARG A 116 -10.44 -12.56 3.31
C ARG A 116 -9.06 -12.24 2.79
N ILE A 117 -8.64 -10.99 3.00
CA ILE A 117 -7.42 -10.45 2.40
C ILE A 117 -6.37 -10.19 3.48
N VAL A 118 -5.17 -10.73 3.29
CA VAL A 118 -3.96 -10.24 3.97
C VAL A 118 -3.19 -9.30 3.06
N GLY A 119 -2.36 -8.44 3.62
CA GLY A 119 -1.50 -7.63 2.75
C GLY A 119 -0.38 -6.91 3.47
N THR A 120 0.63 -6.57 2.70
CA THR A 120 1.66 -5.60 3.08
C THR A 120 1.51 -4.35 2.23
N GLY A 121 2.28 -3.32 2.56
CA GLY A 121 2.28 -2.11 1.77
C GLY A 121 2.77 -0.90 2.55
N HIS A 122 2.91 0.19 1.79
CA HIS A 122 3.33 1.49 2.29
C HIS A 122 2.38 2.59 1.85
N SER A 123 2.87 3.83 1.82
CA SER A 123 2.05 5.01 1.51
C SER A 123 1.41 4.99 0.11
N PHE A 124 1.82 4.07 -0.78
CA PHE A 124 1.26 3.91 -2.12
C PHE A 124 0.26 2.75 -2.21
N MET A 125 -0.07 2.12 -1.07
CA MET A 125 -1.13 1.13 -0.93
C MET A 125 -2.14 1.53 0.15
N ALA A 126 -1.66 2.26 1.15
CA ALA A 126 -2.46 2.73 2.27
C ALA A 126 -3.73 3.50 1.85
N PRO A 127 -3.74 4.35 0.80
CA PRO A 127 -4.96 5.03 0.39
C PRO A 127 -6.01 4.04 -0.15
N GLY A 128 -5.66 3.16 -1.08
CA GLY A 128 -6.52 2.09 -1.58
C GLY A 128 -7.06 1.18 -0.47
N TYR A 129 -6.20 0.71 0.44
CA TYR A 129 -6.63 -0.10 1.60
C TYR A 129 -7.62 0.64 2.51
N LYS A 130 -7.48 1.97 2.65
CA LYS A 130 -8.37 2.78 3.49
C LYS A 130 -9.76 2.93 2.89
N VAL A 131 -9.85 3.05 1.55
CA VAL A 131 -11.14 3.27 0.88
C VAL A 131 -11.84 1.98 0.46
N LEU A 132 -11.11 0.89 0.23
CA LEU A 132 -11.67 -0.39 -0.21
C LEU A 132 -12.83 -0.88 0.68
N PRO A 133 -12.74 -0.90 2.03
CA PRO A 133 -13.86 -1.33 2.86
C PRO A 133 -15.14 -0.51 2.66
N LYS A 134 -15.01 0.79 2.38
CA LYS A 134 -16.17 1.68 2.12
C LYS A 134 -16.80 1.40 0.76
N ILE A 135 -15.97 1.10 -0.23
CA ILE A 135 -16.42 0.72 -1.57
C ILE A 135 -17.18 -0.60 -1.50
N CYS A 136 -16.60 -1.60 -0.82
CA CYS A 136 -17.25 -2.89 -0.58
C CYS A 136 -18.57 -2.74 0.18
N GLU A 137 -18.61 -1.89 1.22
CA GLU A 137 -19.84 -1.63 1.98
C GLU A 137 -20.95 -1.06 1.10
N ALA A 138 -20.63 -0.11 0.22
CA ALA A 138 -21.58 0.42 -0.76
C ALA A 138 -21.96 -0.62 -1.83
N ALA A 139 -21.09 -1.60 -2.09
CA ALA A 139 -21.40 -2.76 -2.93
C ALA A 139 -22.19 -3.87 -2.20
N GLY A 140 -22.56 -3.66 -0.94
CA GLY A 140 -23.43 -4.54 -0.17
C GLY A 140 -22.74 -5.55 0.74
N PHE A 141 -21.41 -5.48 0.94
CA PHE A 141 -20.68 -6.42 1.80
C PHE A 141 -19.54 -5.79 2.59
N ARG A 142 -19.12 -6.45 3.67
CA ARG A 142 -18.00 -5.97 4.51
C ARG A 142 -16.71 -6.62 4.08
N GLN A 143 -15.66 -5.83 3.85
CA GLN A 143 -14.32 -6.32 3.50
C GLN A 143 -13.54 -6.83 4.73
N PRO A 144 -13.25 -8.14 4.85
CA PRO A 144 -12.29 -8.65 5.83
C PRO A 144 -10.86 -8.35 5.35
N LEU A 145 -10.08 -7.64 6.18
CA LEU A 145 -8.75 -7.16 5.82
C LEU A 145 -7.79 -7.24 7.01
N HIS A 146 -6.61 -7.84 6.81
CA HIS A 146 -5.56 -7.90 7.83
C HIS A 146 -4.19 -7.51 7.26
N LEU A 147 -3.72 -6.33 7.66
CA LEU A 147 -2.56 -5.68 7.03
C LEU A 147 -1.35 -5.59 7.94
N HIS A 148 -0.15 -5.72 7.38
CA HIS A 148 1.10 -5.33 8.01
C HIS A 148 1.77 -4.21 7.19
N LEU A 149 1.46 -2.97 7.54
CA LEU A 149 1.93 -1.78 6.82
C LEU A 149 3.21 -1.19 7.43
N GLY A 150 3.91 -0.36 6.65
CA GLY A 150 5.05 0.45 7.07
C GLY A 150 5.24 1.68 6.17
N GLY A 151 6.04 2.65 6.58
CA GLY A 151 6.39 3.80 5.72
C GLY A 151 7.53 3.47 4.77
N GLY A 152 7.40 3.85 3.48
CA GLY A 152 8.41 3.57 2.46
C GLY A 152 8.83 2.10 2.43
N MET A 153 10.14 1.83 2.42
CA MET A 153 10.69 0.48 2.36
C MET A 153 10.19 -0.43 3.48
N THR A 154 9.86 0.12 4.66
CA THR A 154 9.44 -0.69 5.81
C THR A 154 8.08 -1.37 5.63
N GLY A 155 7.36 -1.01 4.56
CA GLY A 155 6.13 -1.63 4.12
C GLY A 155 6.27 -2.59 2.94
N SER A 156 7.46 -2.73 2.33
CA SER A 156 7.66 -3.57 1.14
C SER A 156 7.53 -5.07 1.46
N ALA A 157 7.25 -5.88 0.44
CA ALA A 157 7.15 -7.34 0.55
C ALA A 157 8.41 -7.95 1.19
N ARG A 158 9.60 -7.57 0.70
CA ARG A 158 10.90 -7.98 1.24
C ARG A 158 11.06 -7.63 2.72
N PHE A 159 10.89 -6.35 3.07
CA PHE A 159 11.14 -5.89 4.43
C PHE A 159 10.20 -6.53 5.43
N LYS A 160 8.92 -6.69 5.05
CA LYS A 160 7.94 -7.38 5.90
C LYS A 160 8.26 -8.86 6.04
N TRP A 161 8.73 -9.53 4.99
CA TRP A 161 9.18 -10.91 5.10
C TRP A 161 10.30 -11.08 6.12
N GLU A 162 11.34 -10.23 6.04
CA GLU A 162 12.46 -10.24 6.98
C GLU A 162 12.00 -10.00 8.42
N GLN A 163 11.10 -9.02 8.61
CA GLN A 163 10.55 -8.67 9.93
C GLN A 163 9.68 -9.78 10.51
N GLU A 164 8.83 -10.40 9.70
CA GLU A 164 7.95 -11.49 10.14
C GLU A 164 8.77 -12.71 10.57
N ASN A 165 9.84 -12.99 9.84
CA ASN A 165 10.73 -14.12 10.08
C ASN A 165 11.77 -13.88 11.17
N GLY A 166 12.05 -12.61 11.52
CA GLY A 166 13.11 -12.29 12.49
C GLY A 166 14.49 -12.64 11.96
N ILE A 167 14.75 -12.37 10.68
CA ILE A 167 16.02 -12.67 10.00
C ILE A 167 16.77 -11.39 9.63
N PHE A 168 18.07 -11.52 9.36
CA PHE A 168 18.96 -10.42 8.98
C PHE A 168 18.92 -9.27 10.00
N GLN A 169 18.53 -8.06 9.60
CA GLN A 169 18.40 -6.92 10.52
C GLN A 169 17.39 -7.12 11.66
N PHE A 170 16.55 -8.17 11.59
CA PHE A 170 15.59 -8.56 12.61
C PHE A 170 15.97 -9.81 13.39
N GLU A 171 17.22 -10.28 13.30
CA GLU A 171 17.71 -11.47 13.99
C GLU A 171 17.29 -11.48 15.48
N GLY A 172 16.66 -12.58 15.89
CA GLY A 172 16.14 -12.78 17.26
C GLY A 172 14.95 -11.91 17.64
N LYS A 173 14.40 -11.11 16.72
CA LYS A 173 13.29 -10.16 16.97
C LYS A 173 12.16 -10.29 15.93
N PRO A 174 11.60 -11.50 15.72
CA PRO A 174 10.52 -11.69 14.77
C PRO A 174 9.26 -10.93 15.18
N ARG A 175 8.46 -10.52 14.19
CA ARG A 175 7.11 -9.99 14.38
C ARG A 175 6.14 -10.67 13.40
N PRO A 176 5.77 -11.94 13.64
CA PRO A 176 5.07 -12.77 12.67
C PRO A 176 3.55 -12.50 12.67
N LYS A 177 3.16 -11.27 12.35
CA LYS A 177 1.77 -10.82 12.34
C LYS A 177 0.93 -11.55 11.29
N LEU A 178 1.39 -11.53 10.04
CA LEU A 178 0.71 -12.19 8.93
C LEU A 178 0.99 -13.69 8.95
N LEU A 179 2.23 -14.13 9.21
CA LEU A 179 2.55 -15.56 9.24
C LEU A 179 1.70 -16.32 10.27
N ALA A 180 1.48 -15.74 11.46
CA ALA A 180 0.62 -16.36 12.47
C ALA A 180 -0.82 -16.52 11.98
N SER A 181 -1.37 -15.51 11.29
CA SER A 181 -2.75 -15.55 10.81
C SER A 181 -2.91 -16.43 9.57
N ILE A 182 -1.93 -16.44 8.64
CA ILE A 182 -1.95 -17.24 7.42
C ILE A 182 -1.86 -18.75 7.75
N ALA A 183 -1.01 -19.13 8.71
CA ALA A 183 -0.82 -20.53 9.08
C ALA A 183 -1.95 -21.11 9.95
N ASN A 184 -2.75 -20.26 10.61
CA ASN A 184 -3.76 -20.69 11.58
C ASN A 184 -5.20 -20.30 11.19
N ALA A 185 -5.41 -19.68 10.03
CA ALA A 185 -6.73 -19.28 9.54
C ALA A 185 -6.77 -19.34 8.02
N GLN A 186 -7.99 -19.23 7.47
CA GLN A 186 -8.23 -19.33 6.03
C GLN A 186 -8.25 -17.94 5.38
N TRP A 187 -7.58 -17.81 4.24
CA TRP A 187 -7.44 -16.58 3.47
C TRP A 187 -7.55 -16.84 1.97
N GLU A 188 -8.20 -15.93 1.24
CA GLU A 188 -8.41 -16.06 -0.21
C GLU A 188 -7.44 -15.23 -1.03
N ALA A 189 -6.91 -14.14 -0.48
CA ALA A 189 -6.02 -13.27 -1.24
C ALA A 189 -4.93 -12.60 -0.42
N MET A 190 -3.78 -12.39 -1.05
CA MET A 190 -2.72 -11.52 -0.53
C MET A 190 -2.45 -10.37 -1.50
N MET A 191 -2.33 -9.16 -0.96
CA MET A 191 -2.00 -7.96 -1.71
C MET A 191 -0.64 -7.39 -1.33
N TRP A 192 0.10 -6.89 -2.32
CA TRP A 192 1.35 -6.16 -2.11
C TRP A 192 1.39 -4.84 -2.85
N GLY A 193 2.12 -3.90 -2.26
CA GLY A 193 2.56 -2.69 -2.92
C GLY A 193 3.96 -2.84 -3.47
N PRO A 194 4.24 -2.25 -4.64
CA PRO A 194 5.54 -2.30 -5.26
C PRO A 194 6.52 -1.38 -4.54
N TYR A 195 7.78 -1.79 -4.43
CA TYR A 195 8.86 -0.96 -3.95
C TYR A 195 10.07 -0.98 -4.90
N PHE A 196 10.99 -0.04 -4.70
CA PHE A 196 12.20 0.03 -5.51
C PHE A 196 13.02 -1.28 -5.41
N LEU A 197 13.61 -1.69 -6.54
CA LEU A 197 14.45 -2.89 -6.66
C LEU A 197 13.73 -4.21 -6.33
N ASP A 198 12.41 -4.27 -6.52
CA ASP A 198 11.66 -5.51 -6.36
C ASP A 198 12.13 -6.61 -7.30
N ARG A 199 12.07 -7.84 -6.80
CA ARG A 199 12.47 -9.06 -7.48
C ARG A 199 11.43 -10.16 -7.25
N PRO A 200 11.28 -11.13 -8.16
CA PRO A 200 10.36 -12.25 -7.97
C PRO A 200 10.52 -12.95 -6.61
N GLU A 201 11.75 -13.13 -6.12
CA GLU A 201 12.07 -13.80 -4.85
C GLU A 201 11.34 -13.19 -3.66
N TYR A 202 11.14 -11.86 -3.67
CA TYR A 202 10.51 -11.14 -2.56
C TYR A 202 9.01 -11.44 -2.45
N TYR A 203 8.41 -11.94 -3.51
CA TYR A 203 7.00 -12.35 -3.58
C TYR A 203 6.88 -13.87 -3.49
N ARG A 204 7.77 -14.62 -4.16
CA ARG A 204 7.82 -16.10 -4.17
C ARG A 204 7.76 -16.68 -2.76
N CYS A 205 8.57 -16.16 -1.83
CA CYS A 205 8.60 -16.66 -0.46
C CYS A 205 7.24 -16.50 0.28
N TRP A 206 6.53 -15.40 0.02
CA TRP A 206 5.18 -15.20 0.55
C TRP A 206 4.19 -16.16 -0.11
N ILE A 207 4.26 -16.32 -1.43
CA ILE A 207 3.37 -17.22 -2.20
C ILE A 207 3.50 -18.65 -1.68
N GLU A 208 4.72 -19.19 -1.60
CA GLU A 208 4.98 -20.54 -1.11
C GLU A 208 4.43 -20.76 0.30
N PHE A 209 4.68 -19.80 1.20
CA PHE A 209 4.17 -19.90 2.57
C PHE A 209 2.63 -19.83 2.62
N CYS A 210 2.02 -18.96 1.81
CA CYS A 210 0.58 -18.84 1.72
C CYS A 210 -0.05 -20.13 1.19
N LEU A 211 0.45 -20.66 0.07
CA LEU A 211 -0.07 -21.86 -0.60
C LEU A 211 0.09 -23.12 0.26
N LYS A 212 1.12 -23.18 1.11
CA LYS A 212 1.27 -24.26 2.10
C LYS A 212 0.04 -24.43 3.00
N TYR A 213 -0.65 -23.34 3.34
CA TYR A 213 -1.79 -23.35 4.27
C TYR A 213 -3.13 -22.98 3.62
N ASN A 214 -3.10 -22.30 2.47
CA ASN A 214 -4.24 -21.79 1.72
C ASN A 214 -4.01 -22.04 0.22
N PRO A 215 -4.18 -23.28 -0.28
CA PRO A 215 -3.77 -23.68 -1.63
C PRO A 215 -4.52 -22.98 -2.77
N GLU A 216 -5.72 -22.46 -2.50
CA GLU A 216 -6.54 -21.72 -3.48
C GLU A 216 -6.29 -20.21 -3.47
N MET A 217 -5.37 -19.73 -2.63
CA MET A 217 -5.12 -18.32 -2.45
C MET A 217 -4.60 -17.66 -3.74
N LYS A 218 -5.10 -16.47 -4.04
CA LYS A 218 -4.69 -15.64 -5.18
C LYS A 218 -3.86 -14.45 -4.70
N PHE A 219 -3.02 -13.93 -5.59
CA PHE A 219 -2.01 -12.94 -5.24
C PHE A 219 -2.13 -11.73 -6.15
N TYR A 220 -2.10 -10.54 -5.55
CA TYR A 220 -2.40 -9.29 -6.26
C TYR A 220 -1.28 -8.28 -6.01
N LEU A 221 -0.55 -7.94 -7.07
CA LEU A 221 0.54 -6.97 -7.03
C LEU A 221 0.08 -5.65 -7.65
N SER A 222 0.06 -4.59 -6.85
CA SER A 222 -0.06 -3.24 -7.40
C SER A 222 1.20 -2.90 -8.17
N ASP A 223 1.03 -2.33 -9.36
CA ASP A 223 2.13 -1.79 -10.18
C ASP A 223 2.47 -0.34 -9.81
N ALA A 224 1.68 0.30 -8.94
CA ALA A 224 1.68 1.73 -8.63
C ALA A 224 1.65 2.60 -9.90
N TRP A 225 1.87 3.91 -9.79
CA TRP A 225 1.70 4.84 -10.91
C TRP A 225 2.99 5.54 -11.34
N PRO A 226 2.97 6.22 -12.51
CA PRO A 226 4.08 7.02 -12.98
C PRO A 226 4.56 8.02 -11.94
N GLN A 227 5.87 8.12 -11.77
CA GLN A 227 6.51 9.06 -10.85
C GLN A 227 7.45 9.97 -11.61
N VAL A 228 7.52 11.25 -11.22
CA VAL A 228 8.35 12.24 -11.93
C VAL A 228 9.83 11.90 -11.86
N GLU A 229 10.27 11.08 -10.92
CA GLU A 229 11.65 10.61 -10.86
C GLU A 229 11.98 9.45 -11.80
N GLN A 230 11.03 9.02 -12.65
CA GLN A 230 11.35 8.25 -13.86
C GLN A 230 11.94 9.13 -14.97
N LEU A 231 11.87 10.45 -14.83
CA LEU A 231 12.48 11.39 -15.74
C LEU A 231 13.93 11.64 -15.31
N ASP A 232 14.82 11.81 -16.29
CA ASP A 232 16.23 12.13 -16.06
C ASP A 232 16.37 13.46 -15.30
N GLU A 233 15.49 14.42 -15.61
CA GLU A 233 15.41 15.72 -14.97
C GLU A 233 14.02 15.95 -14.39
N ILE A 234 13.97 16.65 -13.25
CA ILE A 234 12.69 17.03 -12.66
C ILE A 234 12.13 18.18 -13.52
N PRO A 235 10.89 18.06 -14.03
CA PRO A 235 10.29 19.11 -14.84
C PRO A 235 10.27 20.45 -14.14
N GLU A 236 10.55 21.52 -14.88
CA GLU A 236 10.49 22.88 -14.37
C GLU A 236 9.03 23.37 -14.29
N SER A 237 8.18 22.84 -15.17
CA SER A 237 6.77 23.19 -15.30
C SER A 237 5.85 21.97 -15.42
N GLU A 238 4.55 22.17 -15.13
CA GLU A 238 3.53 21.13 -15.36
C GLU A 238 3.26 20.90 -16.85
N GLU A 239 3.61 21.84 -17.72
CA GLU A 239 3.40 21.73 -19.18
C GLU A 239 4.28 20.63 -19.80
N GLU A 240 5.44 20.35 -19.21
CA GLU A 240 6.34 19.26 -19.61
C GLU A 240 5.78 17.87 -19.27
N LEU A 241 4.86 17.78 -18.30
CA LEU A 241 4.17 16.55 -17.93
C LEU A 241 3.02 16.24 -18.89
N THR A 242 3.34 16.12 -20.18
CA THR A 242 2.36 15.84 -21.24
C THR A 242 1.79 14.43 -21.14
N ALA A 243 0.62 14.21 -21.76
CA ALA A 243 0.00 12.90 -21.90
C ALA A 243 0.97 11.86 -22.51
N THR A 244 1.79 12.27 -23.48
CA THR A 244 2.80 11.41 -24.12
C THR A 244 3.89 10.99 -23.13
N ILE A 245 4.41 11.93 -22.33
CA ILE A 245 5.44 11.65 -21.32
C ILE A 245 4.89 10.73 -20.23
N ILE A 246 3.68 11.00 -19.74
CA ILE A 246 3.03 10.15 -18.71
C ILE A 246 2.74 8.75 -19.26
N THR A 247 2.29 8.64 -20.51
CA THR A 247 2.06 7.34 -21.16
C THR A 247 3.35 6.54 -21.34
N ARG A 248 4.47 7.19 -21.69
CA ARG A 248 5.79 6.54 -21.74
C ARG A 248 6.20 6.00 -20.37
N MET A 249 6.12 6.83 -19.33
CA MET A 249 6.44 6.42 -17.96
C MET A 249 5.54 5.26 -17.48
N GLY A 250 4.27 5.28 -17.88
CA GLY A 250 3.34 4.18 -17.62
C GLY A 250 3.79 2.86 -18.24
N ARG A 251 4.18 2.89 -19.52
CA ARG A 251 4.68 1.71 -20.25
C ARG A 251 5.92 1.10 -19.60
N GLU A 252 6.88 1.91 -19.19
CA GLU A 252 8.10 1.43 -18.52
C GLU A 252 7.78 0.68 -17.22
N LYS A 253 6.84 1.20 -16.43
CA LYS A 253 6.37 0.52 -15.21
C LYS A 253 5.60 -0.76 -15.55
N HIS A 254 4.68 -0.68 -16.51
CA HIS A 254 3.91 -1.82 -16.97
C HIS A 254 4.83 -2.98 -17.37
N GLU A 255 5.83 -2.72 -18.20
CA GLU A 255 6.81 -3.73 -18.62
C GLU A 255 7.60 -4.31 -17.43
N ALA A 256 8.00 -3.47 -16.46
CA ALA A 256 8.72 -3.94 -15.28
C ALA A 256 7.89 -4.91 -14.41
N TYR A 257 6.64 -4.57 -14.12
CA TYR A 257 5.78 -5.41 -13.27
C TYR A 257 5.18 -6.60 -14.01
N CYS A 258 4.91 -6.48 -15.31
CA CYS A 258 4.53 -7.64 -16.13
C CYS A 258 5.64 -8.69 -16.20
N ARG A 259 6.92 -8.28 -16.23
CA ARG A 259 8.04 -9.23 -16.13
C ARG A 259 8.05 -9.98 -14.80
N ILE A 260 7.88 -9.27 -13.68
CA ILE A 260 7.84 -9.91 -12.35
C ILE A 260 6.65 -10.89 -12.25
N ALA A 261 5.44 -10.43 -12.60
CA ALA A 261 4.24 -11.26 -12.53
C ALA A 261 4.30 -12.43 -13.52
N GLY A 262 4.91 -12.25 -14.69
CA GLY A 262 5.13 -13.31 -15.68
C GLY A 262 5.99 -14.45 -15.11
N ILE A 263 7.17 -14.12 -14.55
CA ILE A 263 8.05 -15.11 -13.89
C ILE A 263 7.30 -15.85 -12.77
N LEU A 264 6.55 -15.11 -11.94
CA LEU A 264 5.80 -15.74 -10.86
C LEU A 264 4.65 -16.62 -11.37
N ASN A 265 4.00 -16.28 -12.48
CA ASN A 265 2.94 -17.13 -13.06
C ASN A 265 3.49 -18.34 -13.81
N GLU A 266 4.74 -18.32 -14.29
CA GLU A 266 5.40 -19.54 -14.79
C GLU A 266 5.56 -20.59 -13.67
N GLU A 267 5.84 -20.13 -12.45
CA GLU A 267 6.00 -20.99 -11.26
C GLU A 267 4.66 -21.30 -10.57
N PHE A 268 3.74 -20.35 -10.56
CA PHE A 268 2.43 -20.42 -9.92
C PHE A 268 1.33 -20.05 -10.93
N PRO A 269 0.98 -20.94 -11.87
CA PRO A 269 -0.01 -20.66 -12.91
C PRO A 269 -1.35 -20.20 -12.34
N ASP A 270 -1.94 -19.17 -12.96
CA ASP A 270 -3.26 -18.61 -12.64
C ASP A 270 -3.43 -18.09 -11.20
N LYS A 271 -2.31 -17.75 -10.53
CA LYS A 271 -2.31 -17.33 -9.12
C LYS A 271 -1.91 -15.87 -8.93
N VAL A 272 -1.12 -15.27 -9.83
CA VAL A 272 -0.57 -13.91 -9.65
C VAL A 272 -1.19 -12.93 -10.64
N PHE A 273 -1.81 -11.87 -10.12
CA PHE A 273 -2.53 -10.85 -10.87
C PHE A 273 -1.96 -9.46 -10.57
N ILE A 274 -2.06 -8.57 -11.54
CA ILE A 274 -1.71 -7.15 -11.39
C ILE A 274 -2.96 -6.36 -10.99
N LEU A 275 -2.84 -5.47 -10.01
CA LEU A 275 -3.78 -4.37 -9.77
C LEU A 275 -3.32 -3.20 -10.64
N PRO A 276 -3.98 -2.87 -11.77
CA PRO A 276 -3.45 -1.95 -12.78
C PRO A 276 -3.66 -0.48 -12.39
N THR A 277 -3.08 -0.10 -11.27
CA THR A 277 -3.13 1.28 -10.75
C THR A 277 -2.32 2.24 -11.63
N CYS A 278 -1.29 1.74 -12.32
CA CYS A 278 -0.51 2.52 -13.28
C CYS A 278 -1.40 2.98 -14.43
N ASP A 279 -2.06 2.04 -15.08
CA ASP A 279 -2.91 2.30 -16.24
C ASP A 279 -4.07 3.22 -15.87
N ALA A 280 -4.69 3.01 -14.70
CA ALA A 280 -5.74 3.89 -14.21
C ALA A 280 -5.25 5.34 -14.01
N MET A 281 -4.04 5.53 -13.47
CA MET A 281 -3.48 6.88 -13.28
C MET A 281 -2.98 7.51 -14.57
N VAL A 282 -2.48 6.72 -15.53
CA VAL A 282 -2.16 7.18 -16.89
C VAL A 282 -3.43 7.66 -17.58
N LEU A 283 -4.52 6.87 -17.52
CA LEU A 283 -5.83 7.27 -18.04
C LEU A 283 -6.33 8.55 -17.35
N ALA A 284 -6.24 8.66 -16.02
CA ALA A 284 -6.63 9.88 -15.32
C ALA A 284 -5.84 11.11 -15.81
N ALA A 285 -4.54 10.99 -16.05
CA ALA A 285 -3.74 12.06 -16.63
C ALA A 285 -4.18 12.41 -18.07
N GLN A 286 -4.46 11.41 -18.90
CA GLN A 286 -4.99 11.64 -20.25
C GLN A 286 -6.35 12.35 -20.23
N TYR A 287 -7.26 11.95 -19.33
CA TYR A 287 -8.55 12.62 -19.12
C TYR A 287 -8.33 14.06 -18.66
N TYR A 288 -7.38 14.32 -17.76
CA TYR A 288 -7.03 15.68 -17.36
C TYR A 288 -6.60 16.53 -18.55
N HIS A 289 -5.69 16.04 -19.41
CA HIS A 289 -5.22 16.78 -20.58
C HIS A 289 -6.33 17.06 -21.61
N ARG A 290 -7.38 16.23 -21.65
CA ARG A 290 -8.57 16.47 -22.48
C ARG A 290 -9.63 17.37 -21.83
N GLY A 291 -9.43 17.78 -20.58
CA GLY A 291 -10.42 18.55 -19.81
C GLY A 291 -11.60 17.72 -19.30
N GLU A 292 -11.46 16.40 -19.25
CA GLU A 292 -12.51 15.43 -18.92
C GLU A 292 -12.48 14.98 -17.45
N LEU A 293 -11.66 15.63 -16.61
CA LEU A 293 -11.49 15.28 -15.19
C LEU A 293 -12.03 16.38 -14.26
N PRO A 294 -13.34 16.37 -13.91
CA PRO A 294 -14.00 17.53 -13.32
C PRO A 294 -13.42 17.96 -11.97
N GLY A 295 -13.01 19.23 -11.87
CA GLY A 295 -12.52 19.83 -10.63
C GLY A 295 -11.07 19.47 -10.27
N VAL A 296 -10.40 18.64 -11.07
CA VAL A 296 -8.93 18.50 -10.99
C VAL A 296 -8.29 19.70 -11.68
N GLU A 297 -7.30 20.29 -11.02
CA GLU A 297 -6.70 21.57 -11.41
C GLU A 297 -5.27 21.39 -11.96
N GLY A 298 -4.60 20.29 -11.65
CA GLY A 298 -3.21 20.04 -12.03
C GLY A 298 -2.84 18.56 -12.11
N ILE A 299 -1.61 18.31 -12.52
CA ILE A 299 -1.00 16.98 -12.59
C ILE A 299 -0.17 16.70 -11.32
N ASN A 300 0.76 17.57 -10.96
CA ASN A 300 1.63 17.44 -9.79
C ASN A 300 1.74 18.75 -9.00
N ARG A 301 1.21 18.77 -7.77
CA ARG A 301 1.19 19.96 -6.91
C ARG A 301 2.59 20.52 -6.62
N ALA A 302 3.62 19.68 -6.51
CA ALA A 302 4.97 20.14 -6.22
C ALA A 302 5.69 20.76 -7.44
N ILE A 303 5.04 20.75 -8.61
CA ILE A 303 5.51 21.36 -9.85
C ILE A 303 4.57 22.52 -10.21
N GLY A 304 3.28 22.25 -10.42
CA GLY A 304 2.30 23.28 -10.84
C GLY A 304 1.60 24.06 -9.72
N GLY A 305 1.82 23.70 -8.45
CA GLY A 305 1.30 24.43 -7.28
C GLY A 305 -0.20 24.30 -7.02
N LYS A 306 -0.96 23.63 -7.88
CA LYS A 306 -2.42 23.46 -7.72
C LYS A 306 -2.76 22.44 -6.64
N LYS A 307 -3.76 22.75 -5.81
CA LYS A 307 -4.10 21.90 -4.66
C LYS A 307 -4.78 20.60 -5.09
N ARG A 308 -5.67 20.68 -6.09
CA ARG A 308 -6.40 19.54 -6.64
C ARG A 308 -5.63 18.94 -7.82
N SER A 309 -4.38 18.55 -7.59
CA SER A 309 -3.57 17.83 -8.59
C SER A 309 -3.69 16.32 -8.44
N LEU A 310 -3.37 15.55 -9.48
CA LEU A 310 -3.34 14.07 -9.41
C LEU A 310 -2.32 13.56 -8.38
N TRP A 311 -1.16 14.21 -8.30
CA TRP A 311 -0.10 13.94 -7.35
C TRP A 311 0.13 15.12 -6.41
N SER A 312 0.28 14.82 -5.12
CA SER A 312 0.48 15.79 -4.03
C SER A 312 1.93 16.26 -3.89
N ASP A 313 2.89 15.46 -4.34
CA ASP A 313 4.32 15.75 -4.22
C ASP A 313 5.15 15.11 -5.34
N ARG A 314 6.46 15.38 -5.34
CA ARG A 314 7.40 14.81 -6.32
C ARG A 314 7.56 13.30 -6.17
N LEU A 315 7.46 12.77 -4.95
CA LEU A 315 7.55 11.33 -4.76
C LEU A 315 6.41 10.58 -5.46
N GLY A 316 5.24 11.24 -5.59
CA GLY A 316 4.08 10.69 -6.27
C GLY A 316 2.97 10.28 -5.31
N HIS A 317 2.90 10.81 -4.08
CA HIS A 317 1.71 10.54 -3.26
C HIS A 317 0.45 11.06 -3.93
N LEU A 318 -0.66 10.33 -3.82
CA LEU A 318 -1.93 10.72 -4.45
C LEU A 318 -2.42 12.08 -3.96
N GLY A 319 -3.01 12.82 -4.89
CA GLY A 319 -3.76 14.04 -4.66
C GLY A 319 -5.01 13.81 -3.81
N PRO A 320 -5.63 14.89 -3.29
CA PRO A 320 -6.90 14.78 -2.58
C PRO A 320 -7.95 14.01 -3.41
N GLY A 321 -8.55 12.97 -2.86
CA GLY A 321 -9.63 12.23 -3.52
C GLY A 321 -9.21 11.16 -4.53
N LEU A 322 -7.96 11.16 -4.98
CA LEU A 322 -7.44 10.14 -5.92
C LEU A 322 -7.27 8.76 -5.26
N ASP A 323 -7.30 8.71 -3.93
CA ASP A 323 -7.40 7.46 -3.17
C ASP A 323 -8.63 6.63 -3.58
N ARG A 324 -9.72 7.29 -3.99
CA ARG A 324 -10.91 6.61 -4.50
C ARG A 324 -10.64 5.84 -5.79
N LEU A 325 -9.90 6.44 -6.74
CA LEU A 325 -9.55 5.78 -8.00
C LEU A 325 -8.72 4.52 -7.74
N GLU A 326 -7.72 4.60 -6.85
CA GLU A 326 -6.93 3.43 -6.43
C GLU A 326 -7.82 2.34 -5.80
N GLY A 327 -8.72 2.74 -4.89
CA GLY A 327 -9.67 1.80 -4.28
C GLY A 327 -10.62 1.14 -5.27
N TYR A 328 -11.07 1.87 -6.29
CA TYR A 328 -11.92 1.33 -7.35
C TYR A 328 -11.17 0.32 -8.21
N VAL A 329 -9.89 0.54 -8.51
CA VAL A 329 -9.04 -0.47 -9.18
C VAL A 329 -8.90 -1.72 -8.32
N PHE A 330 -8.69 -1.56 -7.00
CA PHE A 330 -8.62 -2.71 -6.08
C PHE A 330 -9.93 -3.50 -6.09
N TYR A 331 -11.05 -2.81 -5.91
CA TYR A 331 -12.39 -3.42 -5.94
C TYR A 331 -12.64 -4.15 -7.26
N ALA A 332 -12.41 -3.48 -8.39
CA ALA A 332 -12.68 -4.01 -9.72
C ALA A 332 -11.87 -5.27 -10.02
N THR A 333 -10.59 -5.29 -9.64
CA THR A 333 -9.71 -6.44 -9.88
C THR A 333 -10.03 -7.61 -8.96
N LEU A 334 -10.21 -7.34 -7.65
CA LEU A 334 -10.47 -8.37 -6.64
C LEU A 334 -11.83 -9.03 -6.83
N TYR A 335 -12.85 -8.20 -7.05
CA TYR A 335 -14.24 -8.64 -7.14
C TYR A 335 -14.73 -8.83 -8.56
N ARG A 336 -13.86 -8.59 -9.55
CA ARG A 336 -14.14 -8.86 -10.96
C ARG A 336 -15.44 -8.17 -11.42
N ARG A 337 -15.66 -6.93 -10.97
CA ARG A 337 -16.91 -6.17 -11.16
C ARG A 337 -16.64 -4.69 -11.30
N SER A 338 -17.32 -4.06 -12.24
CA SER A 338 -17.25 -2.62 -12.44
C SER A 338 -17.79 -1.89 -11.21
N PRO A 339 -17.04 -0.92 -10.66
CA PRO A 339 -17.52 -0.06 -9.60
C PRO A 339 -18.63 0.90 -10.09
N GLU A 340 -18.89 0.99 -11.40
CA GLU A 340 -20.03 1.72 -11.96
C GLU A 340 -21.37 1.08 -11.58
N LEU A 341 -21.38 -0.23 -11.28
CA LEU A 341 -22.58 -0.95 -10.84
C LEU A 341 -23.02 -0.63 -9.40
N ILE A 342 -22.19 0.08 -8.64
CA ILE A 342 -22.52 0.49 -7.27
C ILE A 342 -23.50 1.66 -7.33
N SER A 343 -24.78 1.40 -7.10
CA SER A 343 -25.84 2.42 -7.09
C SER A 343 -25.72 3.40 -5.91
N ASP A 344 -25.21 2.90 -4.79
CA ASP A 344 -25.22 3.65 -3.54
C ASP A 344 -24.15 4.74 -3.52
N ARG A 345 -24.48 5.85 -2.84
CA ARG A 345 -23.51 6.90 -2.58
C ARG A 345 -22.49 6.42 -1.56
N ILE A 346 -21.22 6.40 -1.94
CA ILE A 346 -20.15 5.93 -1.07
C ILE A 346 -19.73 7.04 -0.08
N ALA A 347 -19.79 6.73 1.21
CA ALA A 347 -19.48 7.65 2.29
C ALA A 347 -17.96 7.72 2.59
N PHE A 348 -17.20 8.41 1.73
CA PHE A 348 -15.75 8.57 1.94
C PHE A 348 -15.38 9.54 3.08
N GLY A 349 -16.31 10.37 3.55
CA GLY A 349 -16.09 11.42 4.57
C GLY A 349 -15.53 12.73 3.98
N GLY A 350 -15.47 13.81 4.78
CA GLY A 350 -15.00 15.13 4.36
C GLY A 350 -16.11 16.12 3.98
N SER A 351 -15.75 17.34 3.54
CA SER A 351 -16.66 18.47 3.29
C SER A 351 -17.61 18.31 2.10
N GLY A 352 -17.69 17.12 1.48
CA GLY A 352 -18.65 16.81 0.42
C GLY A 352 -18.40 17.47 -0.95
N GLU A 353 -17.57 18.52 -1.03
CA GLU A 353 -17.37 19.29 -2.27
C GLU A 353 -16.44 18.61 -3.28
N PHE A 354 -15.42 17.86 -2.83
CA PHE A 354 -14.43 17.25 -3.72
C PHE A 354 -13.90 15.90 -3.18
N PRO A 355 -13.67 14.88 -4.04
CA PRO A 355 -14.10 14.78 -5.44
C PRO A 355 -15.61 14.57 -5.50
N GLY A 356 -16.31 15.50 -6.14
CA GLY A 356 -17.78 15.50 -6.22
C GLY A 356 -18.32 14.33 -7.04
N ALA A 357 -19.65 14.17 -7.09
CA ALA A 357 -20.29 13.00 -7.72
C ALA A 357 -19.90 12.78 -9.20
N ARG A 358 -19.65 13.86 -9.97
CA ARG A 358 -19.22 13.73 -11.36
C ARG A 358 -17.81 13.12 -11.48
N LEU A 359 -16.86 13.60 -10.69
CA LEU A 359 -15.51 13.06 -10.67
C LEU A 359 -15.48 11.63 -10.13
N ASP A 360 -16.32 11.32 -9.15
CA ASP A 360 -16.48 9.94 -8.64
C ASP A 360 -16.89 8.96 -9.75
N ARG A 361 -17.87 9.33 -10.60
CA ARG A 361 -18.28 8.51 -11.76
C ARG A 361 -17.14 8.30 -12.74
N VAL A 362 -16.41 9.36 -13.08
CA VAL A 362 -15.24 9.28 -13.98
C VAL A 362 -14.16 8.36 -13.39
N PHE A 363 -13.92 8.38 -12.08
CA PHE A 363 -12.97 7.45 -11.45
C PHE A 363 -13.41 5.99 -11.54
N ARG A 364 -14.71 5.69 -11.43
CA ARG A 364 -15.22 4.33 -11.57
C ARG A 364 -15.03 3.80 -13.00
N GLU A 365 -15.36 4.64 -13.98
CA GLU A 365 -15.16 4.36 -15.41
C GLU A 365 -13.68 4.12 -15.73
N ILE A 366 -12.79 5.00 -15.27
CA ILE A 366 -11.33 4.86 -15.48
C ILE A 366 -10.82 3.56 -14.85
N ALA A 367 -11.25 3.25 -13.62
CA ALA A 367 -10.83 2.03 -12.94
C ALA A 367 -11.27 0.78 -13.73
N TRP A 368 -12.52 0.73 -14.20
CA TRP A 368 -13.00 -0.41 -14.97
C TRP A 368 -12.24 -0.57 -16.29
N LYS A 369 -12.07 0.53 -17.04
CA LYS A 369 -11.29 0.57 -18.29
C LYS A 369 -9.86 0.07 -18.10
N ALA A 370 -9.18 0.51 -17.05
CA ALA A 370 -7.83 0.04 -16.76
C ALA A 370 -7.79 -1.46 -16.44
N VAL A 371 -8.77 -1.95 -15.68
CA VAL A 371 -8.82 -3.35 -15.25
C VAL A 371 -9.08 -4.31 -16.41
N VAL A 372 -10.07 -4.04 -17.25
CA VAL A 372 -10.42 -4.92 -18.38
C VAL A 372 -9.37 -4.88 -19.51
N ALA A 373 -8.64 -3.79 -19.64
CA ALA A 373 -7.60 -3.65 -20.66
C ALA A 373 -6.26 -4.28 -20.27
N HIS A 374 -5.99 -4.46 -18.97
CA HIS A 374 -4.69 -4.96 -18.51
C HIS A 374 -4.61 -6.50 -18.61
N PRO A 375 -3.68 -7.08 -19.39
CA PRO A 375 -3.66 -8.52 -19.69
C PRO A 375 -3.46 -9.41 -18.46
N LEU A 376 -2.77 -8.91 -17.43
CA LEU A 376 -2.52 -9.64 -16.18
C LEU A 376 -3.47 -9.26 -15.03
N SER A 377 -4.53 -8.48 -15.26
CA SER A 377 -5.53 -8.24 -14.20
C SER A 377 -6.38 -9.49 -13.91
N GLY A 378 -6.44 -10.40 -14.88
CA GLY A 378 -7.30 -11.57 -14.89
C GLY A 378 -8.76 -11.26 -15.22
N VAL A 379 -9.13 -10.01 -15.50
CA VAL A 379 -10.51 -9.57 -15.75
C VAL A 379 -10.71 -9.27 -17.23
N ARG A 380 -11.80 -9.79 -17.81
CA ARG A 380 -12.29 -9.50 -19.17
C ARG A 380 -13.79 -9.24 -19.10
N ASP A 381 -14.28 -8.37 -19.97
CA ASP A 381 -15.69 -7.95 -20.05
C ASP A 381 -16.04 -7.76 -21.53
N GLU A 382 -16.17 -8.87 -22.24
CA GLU A 382 -16.42 -8.92 -23.67
C GLU A 382 -17.87 -8.56 -24.01
N ASP A 383 -18.81 -8.82 -23.11
CA ASP A 383 -20.23 -8.48 -23.28
C ASP A 383 -20.60 -7.05 -22.80
N GLY A 384 -19.73 -6.41 -22.03
CA GLY A 384 -19.87 -5.03 -21.57
C GLY A 384 -20.89 -4.84 -20.45
N ASP A 385 -21.26 -5.90 -19.72
CA ASP A 385 -22.22 -5.83 -18.62
C ASP A 385 -21.62 -5.30 -17.31
N GLY A 386 -20.30 -5.06 -17.30
CA GLY A 386 -19.56 -4.57 -16.14
C GLY A 386 -19.26 -5.66 -15.12
N ARG A 387 -19.31 -6.94 -15.49
CA ARG A 387 -18.88 -8.08 -14.69
C ARG A 387 -17.84 -8.83 -15.50
N ALA A 388 -16.91 -9.47 -14.80
CA ALA A 388 -15.95 -10.25 -15.55
C ALA A 388 -16.63 -11.47 -16.16
N ASP A 389 -16.33 -11.74 -17.42
CA ASP A 389 -16.67 -13.01 -18.04
C ASP A 389 -16.03 -14.14 -17.21
N ASP A 390 -16.81 -15.18 -16.97
CA ASP A 390 -16.22 -16.44 -16.52
C ASP A 390 -15.31 -16.95 -17.65
N ALA A 391 -14.16 -17.54 -17.29
CA ALA A 391 -13.28 -18.12 -18.29
C ALA A 391 -14.08 -19.14 -19.14
N PRO A 392 -13.93 -19.14 -20.48
CA PRO A 392 -14.64 -20.07 -21.35
C PRO A 392 -14.37 -21.55 -21.03
#